data_AF-A0A537QBZ6-F1
#
_entry.id   AF-A0A537QBZ6-F1
#
_cell.length_a   1.000
_cell.length_b   1.000
_cell.length_c   1.000
_cell.angle_alpha   90.00
_cell.angle_beta   90.00
_cell.angle_gamma   90.00
#
_symmetry.space_group_name_H-M   'P 1'
#
loop_
_entity.id
_entity.type
_entity.pdbx_description
1 polymer ?
#
loop_
_entity_poly.entity_id
_entity_poly.type
_entity_poly.pdbx_seq_one_letter_code
_entity_poly.pdbx_strand_id
1 'polypeptide(L)'
;LIVLSTRAALSYVEYAFRPEDVLLFGRESAGVPEKVHAAADARLKIPMRPGLRSLNVAVAAAMVLGEALRQLGGFPMQDVAGESHYEQET
;
A
#
# COMPACT_ATOMS: atom_id res chain seq x y z
N LEU A 1 6.02 -12.26 -1.41
CA LEU A 1 4.61 -12.28 -0.97
C LEU A 1 4.49 -11.66 0.41
N ILE A 2 3.81 -10.52 0.50
CA ILE A 2 3.54 -9.79 1.74
C ILE A 2 2.06 -9.92 2.07
N VAL A 3 1.75 -10.36 3.29
CA VAL A 3 0.35 -10.48 3.75
C VAL A 3 0.01 -9.36 4.71
N LEU A 4 -1.07 -8.63 4.42
CA LEU A 4 -1.60 -7.59 5.29
C LEU A 4 -2.66 -8.18 6.24
N SER A 5 -2.45 -7.99 7.54
CA SER A 5 -3.32 -8.56 8.58
C SER A 5 -3.31 -7.71 9.85
N THR A 6 -4.47 -7.59 10.50
CA THR A 6 -4.59 -6.93 11.81
C THR A 6 -3.84 -7.66 12.93
N ARG A 7 -3.48 -8.93 12.73
CA ARG A 7 -2.74 -9.77 13.69
C ARG A 7 -1.22 -9.68 13.54
N ALA A 8 -0.71 -8.98 12.53
CA ALA A 8 0.73 -8.87 12.31
C ALA A 8 1.42 -8.00 13.38
N ALA A 9 2.69 -8.30 13.64
CA ALA A 9 3.49 -7.55 14.61
C ALA A 9 4.10 -6.27 13.98
N LEU A 10 4.57 -6.37 12.74
CA LEU A 10 5.35 -5.33 12.06
C LEU A 10 4.45 -4.28 11.38
N SER A 11 4.75 -3.00 11.55
CA SER A 11 4.05 -1.91 10.86
C SER A 11 4.44 -1.84 9.39
N TYR A 12 3.48 -1.53 8.51
CA TYR A 12 3.77 -1.41 7.07
C TYR A 12 4.75 -0.28 6.73
N VAL A 13 4.83 0.77 7.54
CA VAL A 13 5.78 1.89 7.33
C VAL A 13 7.20 1.59 7.80
N GLU A 14 7.40 0.51 8.56
CA GLU A 14 8.73 0.05 9.02
C GLU A 14 9.33 -0.99 8.07
N TYR A 15 8.54 -1.48 7.13
CA TYR A 15 8.97 -2.48 6.17
C TYR A 15 9.67 -1.82 4.98
N ALA A 16 10.78 -2.41 4.54
CA ALA A 16 11.51 -1.98 3.35
C ALA A 16 10.98 -2.70 2.11
N PHE A 17 10.14 -2.03 1.32
CA PHE A 17 9.52 -2.60 0.12
C PHE A 17 10.53 -2.81 -1.01
N ARG A 18 10.25 -3.81 -1.85
CA ARG A 18 11.00 -4.15 -3.06
C ARG A 18 10.08 -4.15 -4.29
N PRO A 19 10.59 -3.85 -5.49
CA PRO A 19 9.78 -3.80 -6.71
C PRO A 19 9.01 -5.09 -7.02
N GLU A 20 9.54 -6.25 -6.63
CA GLU A 20 8.96 -7.57 -6.89
C GLU A 20 7.95 -8.00 -5.81
N ASP A 21 7.71 -7.17 -4.80
CA ASP A 21 6.81 -7.50 -3.71
C ASP A 21 5.35 -7.58 -4.19
N VAL A 22 4.72 -8.73 -3.90
CA VAL A 22 3.29 -8.93 -4.10
C VAL A 22 2.56 -8.63 -2.80
N LEU A 23 1.68 -7.63 -2.82
CA LEU A 23 0.83 -7.27 -1.68
C LEU A 23 -0.46 -8.10 -1.71
N LEU A 24 -0.70 -8.89 -0.66
CA LEU A 24 -1.90 -9.69 -0.51
C LEU A 24 -2.76 -9.19 0.65
N PHE A 25 -4.02 -8.91 0.33
CA PHE A 25 -5.05 -8.50 1.28
C PHE A 25 -6.08 -9.60 1.46
N GLY A 26 -6.45 -9.87 2.71
CA GLY A 26 -7.50 -10.84 3.03
C GLY A 26 -8.89 -10.36 2.64
N ARG A 27 -9.83 -11.30 2.57
CA ARG A 27 -11.25 -10.96 2.43
C ARG A 27 -11.73 -10.29 3.71
N GLU A 28 -12.54 -9.24 3.61
CA GLU A 28 -13.02 -8.49 4.78
C GLU A 28 -13.70 -9.37 5.83
N SER A 29 -14.46 -10.38 5.40
CA SER A 29 -15.22 -11.26 6.29
C SER A 29 -14.45 -12.47 6.83
N ALA A 30 -13.37 -12.87 6.17
CA ALA A 30 -12.72 -14.17 6.42
C ALA A 30 -11.19 -14.10 6.54
N GLY A 31 -10.60 -12.93 6.32
CA GLY A 31 -9.16 -12.73 6.34
C GLY A 31 -8.43 -13.53 5.27
N VAL A 32 -7.19 -13.93 5.61
CA VAL A 32 -6.29 -14.74 4.79
C VAL A 32 -6.19 -16.14 5.41
N PRO A 33 -6.31 -17.23 4.63
CA PRO A 33 -6.15 -18.58 5.15
C PRO A 33 -4.76 -18.81 5.78
N GLU A 34 -4.68 -19.64 6.82
CA GLU A 34 -3.43 -19.88 7.56
C GLU A 34 -2.28 -20.38 6.67
N LYS A 35 -2.58 -21.25 5.70
CA LYS A 35 -1.59 -21.72 4.71
C LYS A 35 -0.91 -20.58 3.95
N VAL A 36 -1.62 -19.48 3.72
CA VAL A 36 -1.09 -18.31 3.02
C VAL A 36 -0.29 -17.42 3.97
N HIS A 37 -0.71 -17.31 5.24
CA HIS A 37 0.13 -16.69 6.26
C HIS A 37 1.47 -17.42 6.39
N ALA A 38 1.46 -18.76 6.38
CA ALA A 38 2.67 -19.59 6.46
C ALA A 38 3.62 -19.41 5.26
N ALA A 39 3.08 -19.15 4.07
CA ALA A 39 3.86 -18.94 2.84
C ALA A 39 4.30 -17.47 2.62
N ALA A 40 3.93 -16.55 3.51
CA ALA A 40 4.27 -15.14 3.35
C ALA A 40 5.71 -14.84 3.79
N ASP A 41 6.44 -14.10 2.96
CA ASP A 41 7.79 -13.60 3.29
C ASP A 41 7.73 -12.56 4.41
N ALA A 42 6.65 -11.76 4.46
CA ALA A 42 6.39 -10.80 5.50
C ALA A 42 4.90 -10.71 5.84
N ARG A 43 4.62 -10.34 7.08
CA ARG A 43 3.26 -10.07 7.58
C ARG A 43 3.25 -8.68 8.19
N LEU A 44 2.46 -7.79 7.61
CA LEU A 44 2.41 -6.38 7.98
C LEU A 44 1.03 -5.99 8.50
N LYS A 45 0.98 -4.96 9.35
CA LYS A 45 -0.27 -4.31 9.80
C LYS A 45 -0.26 -2.82 9.51
N ILE A 46 -1.45 -2.26 9.42
CA ILE A 46 -1.68 -0.83 9.61
C ILE A 46 -1.92 -0.60 11.11
N PRO A 47 -1.10 0.18 11.82
CA PRO A 47 -1.36 0.50 13.22
C PRO A 47 -2.72 1.20 13.38
N MET A 48 -3.55 0.70 14.28
CA MET A 48 -4.87 1.26 14.58
C MET A 48 -5.02 1.43 16.09
N ARG A 49 -5.78 2.46 16.50
CA ARG A 49 -6.13 2.62 17.93
C ARG A 49 -6.99 1.44 18.39
N PRO A 50 -6.79 0.94 19.62
CA PRO A 50 -7.67 -0.09 20.20
C PRO A 50 -9.14 0.31 20.16
N GLY A 51 -10.03 -0.65 19.89
CA GLY A 51 -11.48 -0.45 19.87
C GLY A 51 -12.04 0.12 18.56
N LEU A 52 -11.20 0.51 17.60
CA LEU A 52 -11.67 0.91 16.27
C LEU A 52 -11.97 -0.31 15.39
N ARG A 53 -12.97 -0.18 14.53
CA ARG A 53 -13.21 -1.14 13.45
C ARG A 53 -12.06 -1.09 12.46
N SER A 54 -11.73 -2.24 11.86
CA SER A 54 -10.74 -2.31 10.79
C SER A 54 -11.12 -1.40 9.62
N LEU A 55 -10.11 -0.88 8.92
CA LEU A 55 -10.30 -0.16 7.66
C LEU A 55 -10.91 -1.09 6.61
N ASN A 56 -11.64 -0.51 5.66
CA ASN A 56 -12.05 -1.26 4.48
C ASN A 56 -10.80 -1.70 3.68
N VAL A 57 -10.94 -2.75 2.88
CA VAL A 57 -9.80 -3.32 2.15
C VAL A 57 -9.20 -2.33 1.15
N ALA A 58 -10.02 -1.48 0.53
CA ALA A 58 -9.58 -0.51 -0.47
C ALA A 58 -8.69 0.59 0.12
N VAL A 59 -9.07 1.17 1.27
CA VAL A 59 -8.26 2.18 1.97
C VAL A 59 -6.98 1.56 2.50
N ALA A 60 -7.06 0.35 3.06
CA ALA A 60 -5.87 -0.37 3.51
C ALA A 60 -4.89 -0.61 2.35
N ALA A 61 -5.40 -1.04 1.19
CA ALA A 61 -4.58 -1.25 -0.01
C ALA A 61 -3.95 0.05 -0.51
N ALA A 62 -4.73 1.13 -0.59
CA ALA A 62 -4.24 2.45 -1.01
C ALA A 62 -3.12 2.97 -0.09
N MET A 63 -3.28 2.84 1.23
CA MET A 63 -2.26 3.27 2.21
C MET A 63 -0.95 2.50 2.05
N VAL A 64 -1.03 1.17 1.93
CA VAL A 64 0.17 0.31 1.86
C VAL A 64 0.86 0.44 0.51
N LEU A 65 0.09 0.45 -0.58
CA LEU A 65 0.64 0.65 -1.92
C LEU A 65 1.26 2.05 -2.05
N GLY A 66 0.60 3.08 -1.53
CA GLY A 66 1.14 4.44 -1.54
C GLY A 66 2.48 4.55 -0.83
N GLU A 67 2.66 3.89 0.31
CA GLU A 67 3.94 3.84 1.01
C GLU A 67 5.00 3.04 0.23
N ALA A 68 4.63 1.90 -0.34
CA ALA A 68 5.53 1.13 -1.19
C ALA A 68 6.03 1.97 -2.39
N LEU A 69 5.12 2.65 -3.08
CA LEU A 69 5.46 3.55 -4.18
C LEU A 69 6.32 4.73 -3.70
N ARG A 70 6.05 5.29 -2.51
CA ARG A 70 6.88 6.36 -1.93
C ARG A 70 8.31 5.89 -1.67
N GLN A 71 8.50 4.70 -1.10
CA GLN A 71 9.84 4.13 -0.86
C GLN A 71 10.58 3.80 -2.16
N LEU A 72 9.85 3.31 -3.17
CA LEU A 72 10.40 2.89 -4.45
C LEU A 72 10.54 4.03 -5.47
N GLY A 73 10.07 5.24 -5.15
CA GLY A 73 9.98 6.35 -6.11
C GLY A 73 9.06 6.05 -7.30
N GLY A 74 8.06 5.19 -7.11
CA GLY A 74 7.24 4.62 -8.19
C GLY A 74 6.00 5.43 -8.57
N PHE A 75 5.80 6.62 -8.01
CA PHE A 75 4.71 7.49 -8.47
C PHE A 75 5.02 8.00 -9.88
N PRO A 76 4.03 7.99 -10.80
CA PRO A 76 4.24 8.58 -12.12
C PRO A 76 4.57 10.06 -11.96
N MET A 77 5.59 10.53 -12.67
CA MET A 77 5.79 11.98 -12.82
C MET A 77 4.56 12.54 -13.52
N GLN A 78 4.02 13.63 -12.98
CA GLN A 78 3.05 14.42 -13.71
C GLN A 78 3.83 15.07 -14.87
N ASP A 79 3.52 14.70 -16.11
CA ASP A 79 3.88 15.53 -17.24
C ASP A 79 3.19 16.88 -17.02
N VAL A 80 3.94 17.85 -16.50
CA VAL A 80 3.59 19.26 -16.63
C VAL A 80 3.76 19.58 -18.12
N ALA A 81 2.75 19.19 -18.91
CA ALA A 81 2.60 19.71 -20.26
C ALA A 81 2.53 21.23 -20.14
N GLY A 82 3.52 21.89 -20.72
CA GLY A 82 3.84 23.28 -20.48
C GLY A 82 2.67 24.23 -20.64
N GLU A 83 2.41 24.99 -19.57
CA GLU A 83 1.94 26.36 -19.70
C GLU A 83 3.03 27.18 -20.41
N SER A 84 2.94 27.32 -21.74
CA SER A 84 3.49 28.47 -22.45
C SER A 84 3.04 28.46 -23.91
N HIS A 85 1.91 29.09 -24.20
CA HIS A 85 1.63 29.72 -25.49
C HIS A 85 0.72 30.93 -25.25
N TYR A 86 1.30 31.99 -24.70
CA TYR A 86 0.88 33.35 -25.01
C TYR A 86 1.78 33.81 -26.15
N GLU A 87 1.38 33.56 -27.39
CA GLU A 87 1.81 34.40 -28.50
C GLU A 87 0.72 35.43 -28.75
N GLN A 88 1.15 36.68 -28.64
CA GLN A 88 0.43 37.88 -29.00
C GLN A 88 0.26 37.87 -30.52
N GLU A 89 -0.97 37.79 -31.01
CA GLU A 89 -1.26 38.17 -32.39
C GLU A 89 -1.76 39.61 -32.43
N THR A 90 -1.13 40.34 -33.35
CA THR A 90 -1.10 41.79 -33.59
C THR A 90 -2.38 42.31 -34.22
#